data_AF-A0A1Q7W5A0-F1
#
_entry.id   AF-A0A1Q7W5A0-F1
#
_cell.length_a   1.000
_cell.length_b   1.000
_cell.length_c   1.000
_cell.angle_alpha   90.00
_cell.angle_beta   90.00
_cell.angle_gamma   90.00
#
_symmetry.space_group_name_H-M   'P 1'
#
loop_
_entity.id
_entity.type
_entity.pdbx_description
1 polymer ?
#
loop_
_entity_poly.entity_id
_entity_poly.type
_entity_poly.pdbx_seq_one_letter_code
_entity_poly.pdbx_strand_id
1 'polypeptide(L)'
;MKGRIVTLTVAIVAVALLGGALWFANRPGPAAAKVGDCISAPAKGGFKTVGCSSADAAFKVAAVLATGDSNGCDAYPDVIMAVVDKKGTKTLCLGGVK
;
A
#
# COMPACT_ATOMS: atom_id res chain seq x y z
N MET A 1 20.05 44.40 -7.56
CA MET A 1 18.86 43.75 -6.94
C MET A 1 18.38 42.50 -7.69
N LYS A 2 18.38 42.45 -9.03
CA LYS A 2 17.91 41.27 -9.81
C LYS A 2 18.69 39.97 -9.55
N GLY A 3 20.01 40.01 -9.41
CA GLY A 3 20.84 38.80 -9.18
C GLY A 3 20.51 38.06 -7.87
N ARG A 4 20.25 38.79 -6.78
CA ARG A 4 19.89 38.17 -5.48
C ARG A 4 18.54 37.45 -5.53
N ILE A 5 17.60 37.98 -6.32
CA ILE A 5 16.28 37.36 -6.51
C ILE A 5 16.43 36.05 -7.29
N VAL A 6 17.24 36.03 -8.34
CA VAL A 6 17.51 34.81 -9.14
C VAL A 6 18.22 33.74 -8.30
N THR A 7 19.21 34.12 -7.48
CA THR A 7 19.89 33.15 -6.60
C THR A 7 18.95 32.57 -5.54
N LEU A 8 18.06 33.41 -4.98
CA LEU A 8 17.06 32.96 -4.00
C LEU A 8 16.04 32.00 -4.60
N THR A 9 15.50 32.28 -5.81
CA THR A 9 14.56 31.36 -6.45
C THR A 9 15.20 30.03 -6.81
N VAL A 10 16.43 30.02 -7.34
CA VAL A 10 17.14 28.78 -7.64
C VAL A 10 17.40 27.96 -6.37
N ALA A 11 17.80 28.61 -5.28
CA ALA A 11 18.02 27.94 -4.00
C ALA A 11 16.72 27.34 -3.43
N ILE A 12 15.60 28.06 -3.50
CA ILE A 12 14.29 27.57 -3.02
C ILE A 12 13.82 26.36 -3.83
N VAL A 13 13.95 26.42 -5.16
CA VAL A 13 13.57 25.29 -6.04
C VAL A 13 14.44 24.08 -5.76
N ALA A 14 15.75 24.26 -5.57
CA ALA A 14 16.66 23.16 -5.22
C ALA A 14 16.28 22.52 -3.88
N VAL A 15 15.96 23.31 -2.85
CA VAL A 15 15.53 22.80 -1.54
C VAL A 15 14.18 22.08 -1.64
N ALA A 16 13.23 22.59 -2.43
CA ALA A 16 11.94 21.94 -2.64
C ALA A 16 12.06 20.58 -3.35
N LEU A 17 12.94 20.49 -4.37
CA LEU A 17 13.21 19.25 -5.09
C LEU A 17 13.91 18.22 -4.19
N LEU A 18 14.91 18.64 -3.43
CA LEU A 18 15.62 17.78 -2.48
C LEU A 18 14.70 17.31 -1.35
N GLY A 19 13.90 18.21 -0.78
CA GLY A 19 12.91 17.87 0.25
C GLY A 19 11.83 16.92 -0.28
N GLY A 20 11.34 17.14 -1.50
CA GLY A 20 10.40 16.24 -2.17
C GLY A 20 10.99 14.86 -2.43
N ALA A 21 12.23 14.78 -2.90
CA ALA A 21 12.93 13.51 -3.13
C ALA A 21 13.20 12.74 -1.83
N LEU A 22 13.66 13.42 -0.78
CA LEU A 22 13.86 12.83 0.55
C LEU A 22 12.54 12.33 1.14
N TRP A 23 11.46 13.09 1.00
CA TRP A 23 10.15 12.67 1.47
C TRP A 23 9.60 11.48 0.67
N PHE A 24 9.79 11.46 -0.65
CA PHE A 24 9.34 10.35 -1.49
C PHE A 24 10.13 9.06 -1.20
N ALA A 25 11.45 9.18 -0.96
CA ALA A 25 12.31 8.06 -0.60
C ALA A 25 12.06 7.53 0.81
N ASN A 26 11.73 8.41 1.77
CA ASN A 26 11.46 8.05 3.16
C ASN A 26 9.96 7.94 3.48
N ARG A 27 9.10 7.97 2.46
CA ARG A 27 7.66 7.82 2.65
C ARG A 27 7.43 6.41 3.21
N PRO A 28 6.70 6.28 4.33
CA PRO A 28 6.24 4.97 4.78
C PRO A 28 5.53 4.32 3.59
N GLY A 29 6.05 3.16 3.14
CA GLY A 29 5.35 2.36 2.14
C GLY A 29 3.92 2.06 2.58
N PRO A 30 3.01 1.68 1.68
CA PRO A 30 1.67 1.28 2.06
C PRO A 30 1.78 0.27 3.20
N ALA A 31 1.20 0.60 4.35
CA ALA A 31 1.26 -0.26 5.52
C ALA A 31 0.83 -1.66 5.10
N ALA A 32 1.65 -2.68 5.42
CA ALA A 32 1.29 -4.06 5.15
C ALA A 32 -0.09 -4.30 5.76
N ALA A 33 -1.08 -4.58 4.91
CA ALA A 33 -2.46 -4.73 5.33
C ALA A 33 -2.51 -5.78 6.46
N LYS A 34 -3.10 -5.40 7.59
CA LYS A 34 -3.17 -6.25 8.77
C LYS A 34 -4.46 -7.07 8.71
N VAL A 35 -4.48 -8.16 9.49
CA VAL A 35 -5.71 -8.93 9.69
C VAL A 35 -6.82 -8.00 10.19
N GLY A 36 -7.95 -8.01 9.51
CA GLY A 36 -9.10 -7.14 9.77
C GLY A 36 -9.19 -5.90 8.90
N ASP A 37 -8.13 -5.54 8.16
CA ASP A 37 -8.18 -4.40 7.23
C ASP A 37 -9.06 -4.69 6.03
N CYS A 38 -9.77 -3.68 5.54
CA CYS A 38 -10.49 -3.76 4.28
C CYS A 38 -9.65 -3.15 3.16
N ILE A 39 -9.73 -3.74 1.98
CA ILE A 39 -8.96 -3.31 0.81
C ILE A 39 -9.89 -3.17 -0.40
N SER A 40 -9.51 -2.27 -1.30
CA SER A 40 -10.23 -2.05 -2.54
C SER A 40 -9.99 -3.16 -3.55
N ALA A 41 -10.85 -3.21 -4.56
CA ALA A 41 -10.61 -4.05 -5.73
C ALA A 41 -9.24 -3.70 -6.36
N PRO A 42 -8.52 -4.69 -6.91
CA PRO A 42 -7.21 -4.45 -7.49
C PRO A 42 -7.34 -3.55 -8.71
N ALA A 43 -6.83 -2.33 -8.62
CA ALA A 43 -6.82 -1.36 -9.72
C ALA A 43 -5.39 -1.08 -10.16
N LYS A 44 -5.10 -1.29 -11.45
CA LYS A 44 -3.86 -0.96 -12.20
C LYS A 44 -2.61 -0.69 -11.32
N GLY A 45 -2.21 -1.63 -10.46
CA GLY A 45 -1.06 -1.43 -9.57
C GLY A 45 -1.12 -2.10 -8.22
N GLY A 46 -2.30 -2.54 -7.76
CA GLY A 46 -2.42 -3.37 -6.56
C GLY A 46 -3.67 -3.09 -5.73
N PHE A 47 -3.71 -3.70 -4.56
CA PHE A 47 -4.75 -3.46 -3.56
C PHE A 47 -4.40 -2.23 -2.73
N LYS A 48 -5.40 -1.43 -2.37
CA LYS A 48 -5.24 -0.31 -1.43
C LYS A 48 -6.05 -0.59 -0.18
N THR A 49 -5.45 -0.37 0.97
CA THR A 49 -6.18 -0.38 2.25
C THR A 49 -7.14 0.79 2.30
N VAL A 50 -8.41 0.49 2.56
CA VAL A 50 -9.52 1.44 2.67
C VAL A 50 -10.27 1.19 3.98
N GLY A 51 -11.06 2.15 4.44
CA GLY A 51 -11.92 1.91 5.61
C GLY A 51 -12.98 0.87 5.26
N CYS A 52 -13.29 -0.07 6.17
CA CYS A 52 -14.32 -1.09 5.94
C CYS A 52 -15.72 -0.53 5.70
N SER A 53 -15.99 0.72 6.12
CA SER A 53 -17.24 1.43 5.84
C SER A 53 -17.22 2.22 4.52
N SER A 54 -16.15 2.14 3.74
CA SER A 54 -16.02 2.86 2.47
C SER A 54 -16.70 2.05 1.37
N ALA A 55 -17.39 2.71 0.44
CA ALA A 55 -17.97 2.05 -0.74
C ALA A 55 -16.92 1.34 -1.61
N ASP A 56 -15.66 1.75 -1.49
CA ASP A 56 -14.52 1.15 -2.19
C ASP A 56 -13.98 -0.12 -1.53
N ALA A 57 -14.51 -0.56 -0.37
CA ALA A 57 -14.11 -1.80 0.27
C ALA A 57 -14.66 -2.99 -0.51
N ALA A 58 -13.76 -3.78 -1.12
CA ALA A 58 -14.13 -4.95 -1.92
C ALA A 58 -13.71 -6.27 -1.28
N PHE A 59 -12.68 -6.25 -0.41
CA PHE A 59 -12.20 -7.43 0.29
C PHE A 59 -11.78 -7.09 1.73
N LYS A 60 -11.78 -8.09 2.61
CA LYS A 60 -11.25 -7.98 3.98
C LYS A 60 -10.07 -8.93 4.15
N VAL A 61 -8.99 -8.49 4.77
CA VAL A 61 -7.83 -9.34 5.07
C VAL A 61 -8.21 -10.27 6.22
N ALA A 62 -8.44 -11.54 5.92
CA ALA A 62 -8.75 -12.57 6.91
C ALA A 62 -7.47 -13.07 7.60
N ALA A 63 -6.36 -13.17 6.86
CA ALA A 63 -5.07 -13.58 7.40
C ALA A 63 -3.90 -13.05 6.55
N VAL A 64 -2.74 -12.92 7.18
CA VAL A 64 -1.48 -12.68 6.49
C VAL A 64 -0.51 -13.76 6.92
N LEU A 65 -0.11 -14.59 5.97
CA LEU A 65 0.78 -15.71 6.21
C LEU A 65 2.20 -15.32 5.80
N ALA A 66 3.18 -15.69 6.62
CA ALA A 66 4.60 -15.50 6.33
C ALA A 66 5.16 -16.63 5.43
N THR A 67 4.35 -17.09 4.48
CA THR A 67 4.70 -18.07 3.46
C THR A 67 4.22 -17.57 2.11
N GLY A 68 4.89 -17.94 1.02
CA GLY A 68 4.43 -17.72 -0.34
C GLY A 68 3.41 -18.75 -0.84
N ASP A 69 2.84 -19.54 0.07
CA ASP A 69 1.89 -20.59 -0.27
C ASP A 69 0.43 -20.12 -0.12
N SER A 70 -0.26 -20.07 -1.26
CA SER A 70 -1.69 -19.78 -1.36
C SER A 70 -2.56 -20.76 -0.58
N ASN A 71 -2.13 -22.04 -0.47
CA ASN A 71 -2.90 -23.10 0.18
C ASN A 71 -3.03 -22.88 1.69
N GLY A 72 -2.14 -22.10 2.29
CA GLY A 72 -2.25 -21.73 3.70
C GLY A 72 -3.55 -20.96 4.01
N CYS A 73 -4.17 -20.36 3.00
CA CYS A 73 -5.44 -19.67 3.13
C CYS A 73 -6.65 -20.62 3.23
N ASP A 74 -6.52 -21.90 2.89
CA ASP A 74 -7.61 -22.90 3.00
C ASP A 74 -8.01 -23.18 4.45
N ALA A 75 -7.15 -22.83 5.41
CA ALA A 75 -7.47 -22.86 6.83
C ALA A 75 -8.55 -21.83 7.24
N TYR A 76 -8.90 -20.89 6.35
CA TYR A 76 -9.84 -19.81 6.63
C TYR A 76 -11.07 -19.93 5.71
N PRO A 77 -12.22 -20.36 6.25
CA PRO A 77 -13.41 -20.64 5.44
C PRO A 77 -14.03 -19.40 4.79
N ASP A 78 -13.74 -18.21 5.31
CA ASP A 78 -14.26 -16.94 4.81
C ASP A 78 -13.40 -16.32 3.69
N VAL A 79 -12.30 -16.98 3.31
CA VAL A 79 -11.38 -16.51 2.27
C VAL A 79 -11.89 -16.90 0.88
N ILE A 80 -11.94 -15.91 0.00
CA ILE A 80 -12.35 -16.07 -1.39
C ILE A 80 -11.19 -15.88 -2.37
N MET A 81 -10.07 -15.31 -1.91
CA MET A 81 -8.89 -15.07 -2.74
C MET A 81 -7.61 -15.13 -1.89
N ALA A 82 -6.57 -15.77 -2.42
CA ALA A 82 -5.22 -15.71 -1.87
C ALA A 82 -4.32 -14.88 -2.81
N VAL A 83 -3.54 -13.96 -2.25
CA VAL A 83 -2.61 -13.11 -3.00
C VAL A 83 -1.21 -13.31 -2.45
N VAL A 84 -0.37 -13.96 -3.23
CA VAL A 84 1.04 -14.12 -2.92
C VAL A 84 1.80 -12.86 -3.31
N ASP A 85 2.65 -12.36 -2.43
CA ASP A 85 3.55 -11.25 -2.73
C ASP A 85 4.49 -11.63 -3.89
N LYS A 86 4.93 -10.64 -4.68
CA LYS A 86 5.86 -10.89 -5.81
C LYS A 86 7.13 -11.64 -5.40
N LYS A 87 7.58 -11.51 -4.15
CA LYS A 87 8.76 -12.21 -3.62
C LYS A 87 8.47 -13.65 -3.17
N GLY A 88 7.21 -14.10 -3.16
CA GLY A 88 6.84 -15.44 -2.69
C GLY A 88 7.15 -15.67 -1.20
N THR A 89 7.18 -14.60 -0.39
CA THR A 89 7.53 -14.67 1.03
C THR A 89 6.33 -14.47 1.96
N LYS A 90 5.24 -13.94 1.42
CA LYS A 90 4.02 -13.63 2.17
C LYS A 90 2.81 -13.90 1.30
N THR A 91 1.72 -14.30 1.93
CA THR A 91 0.43 -14.52 1.30
C THR A 91 -0.63 -13.78 2.08
N LEU A 92 -1.41 -12.95 1.39
CA LEU A 92 -2.60 -12.31 1.94
C LEU A 92 -3.81 -13.17 1.62
N CYS A 93 -4.54 -13.57 2.65
CA CYS A 93 -5.80 -14.27 2.52
C CYS A 93 -6.93 -13.24 2.61
N LEU A 94 -7.67 -13.09 1.51
CA LEU A 94 -8.70 -12.08 1.31
C LEU A 94 -10.07 -12.74 1.36
N GLY A 95 -10.86 -12.37 2.36
CA GLY A 95 -12.26 -12.73 2.47
C GLY A 95 -13.20 -11.69 1.86
N GLY A 96 -14.46 -12.09 1.70
CA GLY A 96 -15.52 -11.18 1.29
C GLY A 96 -15.82 -10.15 2.38
N VAL A 97 -16.03 -8.89 1.98
CA VAL A 97 -16.69 -7.89 2.83
C VAL A 97 -18.20 -8.07 2.67
N LYS A 98 -18.90 -8.19 3.80
CA LYS A 98 -20.36 -8.24 3.89
C LYS A 98 -20.91 -6.84 4.05
#